data_AF-A0A7J9DCZ7-F1
#
_entry.id   AF-A0A7J9DCZ7-F1
#
_cell.length_a   1.000
_cell.length_b   1.000
_cell.length_c   1.000
_cell.angle_alpha   90.00
_cell.angle_beta   90.00
_cell.angle_gamma   90.00
#
_symmetry.space_group_name_H-M   'P 1'
#
loop_
_entity.id
_entity.type
_entity.pdbx_description
1 polymer ?
#
loop_
_entity_poly.entity_id
_entity_poly.type
_entity_poly.pdbx_seq_one_letter_code
_entity_poly.pdbx_strand_id
1 'polypeptide(L)' 'MGLQVSASKVLQETCNYIRSLHKEVEDLSDRLFQLLATIDADGAEAAIIRSLLM' A
#
# COMPACT_ATOMS: atom_id res chain seq x y z
N MET A 1 -34.78 7.56 16.68
CA MET A 1 -34.39 8.39 15.52
C MET A 1 -33.03 7.93 15.05
N GLY A 2 -32.94 7.22 13.93
CA GLY A 2 -31.66 6.83 13.34
C GLY A 2 -31.01 8.04 12.67
N LEU A 3 -29.72 8.28 12.92
CA LEU A 3 -28.97 9.31 12.18
C LEU A 3 -28.95 8.92 10.70
N GLN A 4 -29.69 9.64 9.87
CA GLN A 4 -29.56 9.50 8.43
C GLN A 4 -28.18 10.05 8.02
N VAL A 5 -27.27 9.17 7.62
CA VAL A 5 -25.98 9.58 7.08
C VAL A 5 -26.22 10.12 5.68
N SER A 6 -25.77 11.36 5.41
CA SER A 6 -25.90 11.94 4.08
C SER A 6 -24.99 11.22 3.10
N ALA A 7 -25.42 11.12 1.83
CA ALA A 7 -24.58 10.58 0.76
C ALA A 7 -23.24 11.33 0.64
N SER A 8 -23.24 12.64 0.92
CA SER A 8 -22.03 13.46 0.93
C SER A 8 -21.03 13.04 2.01
N LYS A 9 -21.51 12.64 3.20
CA LYS A 9 -20.64 12.17 4.29
C LYS A 9 -20.01 10.83 3.94
N VAL A 10 -20.79 9.88 3.43
CA VAL A 10 -20.26 8.58 2.95
C VAL A 10 -19.22 8.76 1.86
N LEU A 11 -19.48 9.66 0.89
CA LEU A 11 -18.53 9.94 -0.18
C LEU A 11 -17.22 10.54 0.37
N GLN A 12 -17.32 11.50 1.30
CA GLN A 12 -16.15 12.12 1.90
C GLN A 12 -15.31 11.11 2.70
N GLU A 13 -15.95 10.27 3.51
CA GLU A 13 -15.28 9.20 4.28
C GLU A 13 -14.60 8.20 3.34
N THR A 14 -15.28 7.80 2.26
CA THR A 14 -14.73 6.90 1.24
C THR A 14 -13.51 7.50 0.54
N CYS A 15 -13.60 8.76 0.10
CA CYS A 15 -12.48 9.47 -0.54
C CYS A 15 -11.27 9.62 0.41
N ASN A 16 -11.53 9.86 1.70
CA ASN A 16 -10.47 9.92 2.70
C ASN A 16 -9.83 8.55 2.91
N TYR A 17 -10.62 7.49 2.96
CA TYR A 17 -10.10 6.13 3.11
C TYR A 17 -9.24 5.70 1.92
N ILE A 18 -9.68 5.96 0.68
CA ILE A 18 -8.89 5.72 -0.53
C ILE A 18 -7.55 6.48 -0.46
N ARG A 19 -7.57 7.73 0.01
CA ARG A 19 -6.35 8.53 0.17
C ARG A 19 -5.40 7.95 1.21
N SER A 20 -5.91 7.44 2.33
CA SER A 20 -5.09 6.76 3.33
C SER A 20 -4.51 5.47 2.79
N LEU A 21 -5.32 4.65 2.11
CA LEU A 21 -4.85 3.42 1.46
C LEU A 21 -3.73 3.67 0.45
N HIS A 22 -3.84 4.70 -0.39
CA HIS A 22 -2.76 5.04 -1.32
C HIS A 22 -1.45 5.35 -0.60
N LYS A 23 -1.50 6.06 0.54
CA LYS A 23 -0.29 6.34 1.34
C LYS A 23 0.29 5.08 1.98
N GLU A 24 -0.56 4.20 2.49
CA GLU A 24 -0.12 2.93 3.08
C GLU A 24 0.53 2.03 2.03
N VAL A 25 -0.01 2.00 0.80
CA VAL A 25 0.60 1.27 -0.33
C VAL A 25 1.94 1.88 -0.74
N GLU A 26 2.05 3.21 -0.79
CA GLU A 26 3.30 3.91 -1.10
C GLU A 26 4.39 3.61 -0.06
N ASP A 27 4.07 3.75 1.24
CA ASP A 27 5.01 3.44 2.34
C ASP A 27 5.44 1.97 2.34
N LEU A 28 4.50 1.05 2.11
CA LEU A 28 4.82 -0.38 2.02
C LEU A 28 5.74 -0.68 0.83
N SER A 29 5.49 -0.03 -0.31
CA SER A 29 6.31 -0.18 -1.52
C SER A 29 7.73 0.32 -1.29
N ASP A 30 7.88 1.48 -0.66
CA ASP A 30 9.20 2.05 -0.32
C ASP A 30 9.95 1.16 0.66
N ARG A 31 9.28 0.67 1.70
CA ARG A 31 9.90 -0.22 2.69
C ARG A 31 10.29 -1.57 2.08
N LEU A 32 9.48 -2.12 1.18
CA LEU A 32 9.82 -3.32 0.42
C LEU A 32 11.05 -3.09 -0.45
N PHE A 33 11.12 -1.94 -1.14
CA PHE A 33 12.26 -1.57 -1.96
C PHE A 33 13.54 -1.43 -1.13
N GLN A 34 13.47 -0.81 0.05
CA GLN A 34 14.60 -0.72 0.97
C GLN A 34 15.07 -2.10 1.45
N LEU A 35 14.14 -3.00 1.82
CA LEU A 35 14.49 -4.36 2.22
C LEU A 35 15.16 -5.13 1.07
N LEU A 36 14.65 -4.99 -0.15
CA LEU A 36 15.27 -5.56 -1.34
C LEU A 36 16.69 -5.03 -1.58
N ALA A 37 16.94 -3.74 -1.33
CA ALA A 37 18.26 -3.13 -1.46
C ALA A 37 19.26 -3.62 -0.41
N THR A 38 18.81 -4.19 0.72
CA THR A 38 19.70 -4.81 1.72
C THR A 38 20.08 -6.25 1.37
N ILE A 39 19.36 -6.88 0.44
CA ILE A 39 19.69 -8.21 -0.05
C ILE A 39 20.78 -8.05 -1.11
N ASP A 40 21.77 -8.93 -1.09
CA ASP A 40 22.76 -8.99 -2.17
C ASP A 40 22.03 -9.14 -3.50
N ALA A 41 22.20 -8.16 -4.40
CA ALA A 41 21.44 -8.06 -5.63
C ALA A 41 21.64 -9.28 -6.55
N ASP A 42 22.80 -9.93 -6.40
CA ASP A 42 23.24 -11.13 -7.11
C ASP A 42 22.92 -12.45 -6.36
N GLY A 43 22.34 -12.34 -5.16
CA GLY A 43 21.92 -13.48 -4.33
C GLY A 43 20.69 -14.21 -4.89
N ALA A 44 20.59 -15.51 -4.58
CA ALA A 44 19.48 -16.35 -5.02
C ALA A 44 18.13 -15.88 -4.45
N GLU A 45 18.14 -15.33 -3.25
CA GLU A 45 17.00 -14.77 -2.54
C GLU A 45 16.44 -13.53 -3.27
N ALA A 46 17.32 -12.65 -3.76
CA ALA A 46 16.90 -11.49 -4.55
C ALA A 46 16.25 -11.90 -5.87
N ALA A 47 16.76 -12.95 -6.52
CA ALA A 47 16.17 -13.49 -7.75
C ALA A 47 14.76 -14.08 -7.51
N ILE A 48 14.57 -14.82 -6.41
CA ILE A 48 13.25 -15.36 -6.03
C ILE A 48 12.26 -14.22 -5.77
N ILE A 49 12.63 -13.21 -4.99
CA ILE A 49 11.72 -12.11 -4.67
C ILE A 49 11.35 -11.31 -5.92
N ARG A 50 12.30 -11.03 -6.83
CA ARG A 50 12.01 -10.40 -8.13
C ARG A 50 11.01 -11.21 -8.97
N SER A 51 11.10 -12.55 -8.93
CA SER A 51 10.17 -13.43 -9.65
C SER A 51 8.76 -13.46 -9.04
N LEU A 52 8.60 -13.14 -7.76
CA LEU A 52 7.30 -13.12 -7.09
C LEU A 52 6.58 -11.76 -7.22
N LEU A 53 7.32 -10.69 -7.55
CA LEU A 53 6.81 -9.31 -7.67
C LEU A 53 6.53 -8.87 -9.12
N MET A 54 6.95 -9.66 -10.11
CA MET A 54 6.67 -9.47 -11.55
C MET A 54 5.47 -10.31 -11.98
#